data_AF-A0A9P0YQ49-F1
#
_entry.id   AF-A0A9P0YQ49-F1
#
_cell.length_a   1.000
_cell.length_b   1.000
_cell.length_c   1.000
_cell.angle_alpha   90.00
_cell.angle_beta   90.00
_cell.angle_gamma   90.00
#
_symmetry.space_group_name_H-M   'P 1'
#
loop_
_entity.id
_entity.type
_entity.pdbx_description
1 polymer ?
#
loop_
_entity_poly.entity_id
_entity_poly.type
_entity_poly.pdbx_seq_one_letter_code
_entity_poly.pdbx_strand_id
1 'polypeptide(L)'
;MGSALETLCGQAFGAGQIEMLGVYLQRSWLILGASCVCMLPLYIYSTPILKMLGQREDIAELAGDFSIKIIPQMFSLAINFPTQKFLQAQVKVGILAWVGFLALITHIGLLFFFVRVLRWGTSGAAVAYDVSAWGVALAQVVYIVGWCKDGWRGLSLLAFKDLWPFVRLSVASAVMLCLEIWYFMTIIVMTGHLGDPVIAVGSLSICMNLNGWEGMLFIGINAAISVRVSNELGSSHPRAAKYSVYVIVAESLLIGLFSMAVVIAARNHFAVFFTDSVKMQKAVSDLAYLLGATMLLNSVQPVISGVAVGGGWQALVAYINLTCYYIIGLPLGFLLGYKSNLGVQGIWIGMIMGTSLQTIVLCIIVWKTNWEEEVEQASERMRRWTVNDDDDEVRLIN
;
A
#
# COMPACT_ATOMS: atom_id res chain seq x y z
N MET A 1 -4.49 6.64 2.37
CA MET A 1 -5.18 7.88 1.95
C MET A 1 -4.79 8.33 0.54
N GLY A 2 -3.50 8.31 0.16
CA GLY A 2 -3.08 8.75 -1.19
C GLY A 2 -3.64 7.95 -2.38
N SER A 3 -4.17 6.74 -2.19
CA SER A 3 -4.75 5.91 -3.26
C SER A 3 -6.07 6.43 -3.82
N ALA A 4 -6.80 7.30 -3.11
CA ALA A 4 -7.96 8.00 -3.68
C ALA A 4 -7.57 8.87 -4.88
N LEU A 5 -6.32 9.34 -4.92
CA LEU A 5 -5.77 10.09 -6.05
C LEU A 5 -5.60 9.24 -7.30
N GLU A 6 -5.39 7.93 -7.17
CA GLU A 6 -5.30 7.04 -8.33
C GLU A 6 -6.62 7.02 -9.09
N THR A 7 -7.73 6.89 -8.37
CA THR A 7 -9.07 6.96 -8.95
C THR A 7 -9.33 8.32 -9.59
N LEU A 8 -9.14 9.41 -8.83
CA LEU A 8 -9.54 10.75 -9.27
C LEU A 8 -8.63 11.30 -10.36
N CYS A 9 -7.30 11.24 -10.21
CA CYS A 9 -6.39 11.69 -11.25
C CYS A 9 -6.42 10.78 -12.47
N GLY A 10 -6.61 9.47 -12.30
CA GLY A 10 -6.69 8.55 -13.42
C GLY A 10 -7.95 8.76 -14.26
N GLN A 11 -9.12 8.81 -13.62
CA GLN A 11 -10.38 9.09 -14.32
C GLN A 11 -10.37 10.49 -14.97
N ALA A 12 -9.82 11.50 -14.30
CA ALA A 12 -9.69 12.84 -14.87
C ALA A 12 -8.74 12.89 -16.07
N PHE A 13 -7.62 12.18 -16.00
CA PHE A 13 -6.67 12.08 -17.10
C PHE A 13 -7.31 11.36 -18.31
N GLY A 14 -8.01 10.25 -18.06
CA GLY A 14 -8.77 9.53 -19.08
C GLY A 14 -9.83 10.39 -19.76
N ALA A 15 -10.52 11.24 -18.99
CA ALA A 15 -11.54 12.17 -19.49
C ALA A 15 -10.97 13.42 -20.21
N GLY A 16 -9.64 13.55 -20.31
CA GLY A 16 -8.98 14.73 -20.90
C GLY A 16 -8.97 15.98 -20.01
N GLN A 17 -9.43 15.88 -18.75
CA GLN A 17 -9.45 16.97 -17.77
C GLN A 17 -8.12 17.10 -17.04
N ILE A 18 -7.04 17.26 -17.81
CA ILE A 18 -5.66 17.20 -17.30
C ILE A 18 -5.40 18.31 -16.25
N GLU A 19 -6.05 19.46 -16.41
CA GLU A 19 -5.90 20.62 -15.52
C GLU A 19 -6.30 20.32 -14.06
N MET A 20 -7.31 19.46 -13.87
CA MET A 20 -7.82 19.12 -12.54
C MET A 20 -6.88 18.24 -11.72
N LEU A 21 -5.91 17.57 -12.36
CA LEU A 21 -4.92 16.74 -11.66
C LEU A 21 -4.10 17.58 -10.67
N GLY A 22 -3.73 18.81 -11.05
CA GLY A 22 -2.98 19.71 -10.18
C GLY A 22 -3.77 20.15 -8.96
N VAL A 23 -5.09 20.32 -9.11
CA VAL A 23 -6.00 20.66 -8.01
C VAL A 23 -6.18 19.48 -7.07
N TYR A 24 -6.37 18.27 -7.60
CA TYR A 24 -6.46 17.05 -6.77
C TYR A 24 -5.16 16.78 -6.01
N LEU A 25 -4.00 16.98 -6.65
CA LEU A 25 -2.69 16.90 -6.00
C LEU A 25 -2.62 17.83 -4.78
N GLN A 26 -3.00 19.10 -4.94
CA GLN A 26 -2.99 20.08 -3.86
C GLN A 26 -3.99 19.73 -2.74
N ARG A 27 -5.22 19.30 -3.09
CA ARG A 27 -6.20 18.79 -2.11
C ARG A 27 -5.62 17.64 -1.28
N SER A 28 -4.90 16.73 -1.93
CA SER A 28 -4.27 15.60 -1.26
C SER A 28 -3.15 16.04 -0.33
N TRP A 29 -2.30 16.99 -0.73
CA TRP A 29 -1.26 17.54 0.16
C TRP A 29 -1.87 18.16 1.41
N LEU A 30 -2.97 18.92 1.29
CA LEU A 30 -3.66 19.50 2.44
C LEU A 30 -4.21 18.42 3.38
N ILE A 31 -4.90 17.43 2.84
CA ILE A 31 -5.55 16.37 3.64
C ILE A 31 -4.50 15.46 4.29
N LEU A 32 -3.46 15.06 3.55
CA LEU A 32 -2.39 14.24 4.11
C LEU A 32 -1.54 15.03 5.11
N GLY A 33 -1.28 16.30 4.86
CA GLY A 33 -0.60 17.18 5.81
C GLY A 33 -1.36 17.31 7.13
N ALA A 34 -2.68 17.57 7.06
CA ALA A 34 -3.55 17.57 8.24
C ALA A 34 -3.55 16.21 8.95
N SER A 35 -3.57 15.11 8.19
CA SER A 35 -3.50 13.76 8.75
C SER A 35 -2.17 13.47 9.46
N CYS A 36 -1.04 13.94 8.91
CA CYS A 36 0.26 13.86 9.58
C CYS A 36 0.24 14.61 10.92
N VAL A 37 -0.37 15.79 10.98
CA VAL A 37 -0.54 16.54 12.23
C VAL A 37 -1.39 15.75 13.23
N CYS A 38 -2.50 15.14 12.80
CA CYS A 38 -3.31 14.27 13.65
C CYS A 38 -2.55 13.04 14.17
N MET A 39 -1.55 12.55 13.43
CA MET A 39 -0.74 11.37 13.79
C MET A 39 0.46 11.71 14.68
N LEU A 40 0.85 12.99 14.81
CA LEU A 40 1.99 13.43 15.64
C LEU A 40 1.97 12.88 17.07
N PRO A 41 0.84 12.87 17.80
CA PRO A 41 0.80 12.32 19.16
C PRO A 41 1.29 10.87 19.24
N LEU A 42 1.03 10.04 18.22
CA LEU A 42 1.49 8.65 18.22
C LEU A 42 3.02 8.54 18.12
N TYR A 43 3.67 9.46 17.40
CA TYR A 43 5.12 9.50 17.27
C TYR A 43 5.77 10.09 18.53
N ILE A 44 5.21 11.20 19.05
CA ILE A 44 5.73 11.90 20.23
C ILE A 44 5.59 11.05 21.50
N TYR A 45 4.44 10.38 21.67
CA TYR A 45 4.15 9.54 22.82
C TYR A 45 4.43 8.06 22.56
N SER A 46 5.27 7.72 21.59
CA SER A 46 5.60 6.33 21.24
C SER A 46 6.18 5.55 22.43
N THR A 47 7.12 6.11 23.20
CA THR A 47 7.67 5.46 24.40
C THR A 47 6.59 5.09 25.44
N PRO A 48 5.78 6.03 25.97
CA PRO A 48 4.77 5.68 26.96
C PRO A 48 3.68 4.75 26.40
N ILE A 49 3.31 4.89 25.12
CA ILE A 49 2.36 3.96 24.47
C ILE A 49 2.93 2.54 24.45
N LEU A 50 4.20 2.37 24.05
CA LEU A 50 4.85 1.06 24.01
C LEU A 50 5.02 0.46 25.41
N LYS A 51 5.39 1.27 26.41
CA LYS A 51 5.44 0.84 27.82
C LYS A 51 4.06 0.38 28.31
N MET A 52 2.99 1.11 27.97
CA MET A 52 1.61 0.74 28.29
C MET A 52 1.18 -0.57 27.63
N LEU A 53 1.67 -0.85 26.41
CA LEU A 53 1.45 -2.12 25.69
C LEU A 53 2.32 -3.27 26.22
N GLY A 54 3.08 -3.06 27.30
CA GLY A 54 3.89 -4.10 27.96
C GLY A 54 5.26 -4.35 27.32
N GLN A 55 5.76 -3.45 26.47
CA GLN A 55 7.11 -3.57 25.93
C GLN A 55 8.17 -3.28 27.00
N ARG A 56 9.34 -3.93 26.87
CA ARG A 56 10.48 -3.67 27.77
C ARG A 56 10.93 -2.21 27.66
N GLU A 57 11.33 -1.65 28.80
CA GLU A 57 11.68 -0.24 28.94
C GLU A 57 12.81 0.20 28.00
N ASP A 58 13.88 -0.61 27.91
CA ASP A 58 15.04 -0.38 27.04
C ASP A 58 14.64 -0.30 25.55
N ILE A 59 13.73 -1.17 25.10
CA ILE A 59 13.22 -1.15 23.72
C ILE A 59 12.28 0.04 23.49
N ALA A 60 11.36 0.29 24.42
CA ALA A 60 10.36 1.35 24.28
C ALA A 60 10.99 2.74 24.23
N GLU A 61 12.07 2.96 24.99
CA GLU A 61 12.84 4.20 24.97
C GLU A 61 13.56 4.40 23.64
N LEU A 62 14.27 3.38 23.15
CA LEU A 62 14.96 3.44 21.86
C LEU A 62 13.98 3.64 20.69
N ALA A 63 12.86 2.93 20.70
CA ALA A 63 11.83 3.03 19.67
C ALA A 63 11.15 4.40 19.65
N GLY A 64 10.87 4.99 20.82
CA GLY A 64 10.27 6.32 20.89
C GLY A 64 11.24 7.44 20.53
N ASP A 65 12.50 7.35 20.95
CA ASP A 65 13.55 8.27 20.50
C ASP A 65 13.72 8.23 18.96
N PHE A 66 13.74 7.04 18.37
CA PHE A 66 13.78 6.90 16.91
C PHE A 66 12.50 7.45 16.24
N SER A 67 11.32 7.18 16.82
CA SER A 67 10.03 7.65 16.32
C SER A 67 9.99 9.17 16.25
N ILE A 68 10.43 9.89 17.29
CA ILE A 68 10.49 11.35 17.29
C ILE A 68 11.42 11.86 16.17
N LYS A 69 12.56 11.18 15.96
CA LYS A 69 13.55 11.59 14.96
C LYS A 69 13.05 11.46 13.52
N ILE A 70 12.18 10.49 13.21
CA ILE A 70 11.65 10.28 11.86
C ILE A 70 10.34 11.05 11.56
N ILE A 71 9.93 11.97 12.44
CA ILE A 71 8.77 12.84 12.18
C ILE A 71 8.91 13.61 10.84
N PRO A 72 10.08 14.16 10.46
CA PRO A 72 10.23 14.83 9.17
C PRO A 72 9.91 13.90 7.99
N GLN A 73 10.35 12.64 8.05
CA GLN A 73 10.02 11.65 7.03
C GLN A 73 8.52 11.42 6.90
N MET A 74 7.75 11.40 7.99
CA MET A 74 6.29 11.27 7.93
C MET A 74 5.66 12.39 7.09
N PHE A 75 6.10 13.64 7.25
CA PHE A 75 5.62 14.75 6.42
C PHE A 75 6.08 14.66 4.97
N SER A 76 7.25 14.11 4.70
CA SER A 76 7.69 13.87 3.32
C SER A 76 6.74 12.92 2.57
N LEU A 77 6.14 11.95 3.27
CA LEU A 77 5.16 11.03 2.67
C LEU A 77 3.87 11.72 2.25
N ALA A 78 3.44 12.75 2.99
CA ALA A 78 2.28 13.57 2.64
C ALA A 78 2.47 14.29 1.29
N ILE A 79 3.72 14.58 0.92
CA ILE A 79 4.08 15.16 -0.38
C ILE A 79 4.34 14.07 -1.42
N ASN A 80 5.15 13.07 -1.08
CA ASN A 80 5.59 12.02 -2.00
C ASN A 80 4.43 11.20 -2.56
N PHE A 81 3.52 10.71 -1.72
CA PHE A 81 2.45 9.82 -2.22
C PHE A 81 1.54 10.51 -3.24
N PRO A 82 1.02 11.73 -3.00
CA PRO A 82 0.20 12.41 -4.00
C PRO A 82 0.95 12.72 -5.29
N THR A 83 2.21 13.17 -5.17
CA THR A 83 3.08 13.51 -6.30
C THR A 83 3.35 12.28 -7.16
N GLN A 84 3.61 11.14 -6.52
CA GLN A 84 3.74 9.84 -7.18
C GLN A 84 2.45 9.47 -7.93
N LYS A 85 1.27 9.63 -7.31
CA LYS A 85 -0.01 9.30 -7.96
C LYS A 85 -0.35 10.22 -9.13
N PHE A 86 -0.05 11.51 -9.01
CA PHE A 86 -0.16 12.48 -10.11
C PHE A 86 0.65 12.05 -11.34
N LEU A 87 1.91 11.61 -11.12
CA LEU A 87 2.78 11.15 -12.19
C LEU A 87 2.36 9.78 -12.75
N GLN A 88 1.92 8.86 -11.87
CA GLN A 88 1.42 7.54 -12.25
C GLN A 88 0.17 7.63 -13.13
N ALA A 89 -0.81 8.47 -12.78
CA ALA A 89 -2.03 8.67 -13.56
C ALA A 89 -1.75 9.08 -15.03
N GLN A 90 -0.72 9.91 -15.23
CA GLN A 90 -0.25 10.36 -16.54
C GLN A 90 0.72 9.40 -17.22
N VAL A 91 0.92 8.20 -16.68
CA VAL A 91 1.86 7.18 -17.19
C VAL A 91 3.32 7.68 -17.21
N LYS A 92 3.66 8.72 -16.42
CA LYS A 92 5.04 9.23 -16.26
C LYS A 92 5.80 8.43 -15.20
N VAL A 93 5.83 7.11 -15.34
CA VAL A 93 6.44 6.20 -14.35
C VAL A 93 7.96 6.09 -14.46
N GLY A 94 8.53 6.39 -15.62
CA GLY A 94 9.99 6.33 -15.83
C GLY A 94 10.77 7.28 -14.92
N ILE A 95 10.27 8.51 -14.71
CA ILE A 95 10.90 9.46 -13.78
C ILE A 95 10.84 8.96 -12.33
N LEU A 96 9.75 8.31 -11.93
CA LEU A 96 9.61 7.72 -10.59
C LEU A 96 10.64 6.61 -10.36
N ALA A 97 10.86 5.77 -11.38
CA ALA A 97 11.87 4.71 -11.32
C ALA A 97 13.29 5.27 -11.16
N TRP A 98 13.66 6.28 -11.96
CA TRP A 98 14.98 6.91 -11.87
C TRP A 98 15.21 7.65 -10.56
N VAL A 99 14.21 8.41 -10.08
CA VAL A 99 14.28 9.08 -8.77
C VAL A 99 14.40 8.05 -7.64
N GLY A 100 13.63 6.95 -7.69
CA GLY A 100 13.72 5.87 -6.71
C GLY A 100 15.09 5.17 -6.71
N PHE A 101 15.64 4.88 -7.89
CA PHE A 101 16.96 4.27 -8.05
C PHE A 101 18.08 5.16 -7.51
N LEU A 102 18.08 6.46 -7.86
CA LEU A 102 19.05 7.42 -7.34
C LEU A 102 18.92 7.62 -5.84
N ALA A 103 17.68 7.64 -5.32
CA ALA A 103 17.42 7.75 -3.90
C ALA A 103 17.97 6.53 -3.14
N LEU A 104 17.85 5.31 -3.69
CA LEU A 104 18.44 4.11 -3.09
C LEU A 104 19.96 4.21 -2.98
N ILE A 105 20.66 4.58 -4.07
CA ILE A 105 22.11 4.76 -4.07
C ILE A 105 22.52 5.84 -3.04
N THR A 106 21.82 6.97 -3.05
CA THR A 106 22.07 8.07 -2.12
C THR A 106 21.84 7.63 -0.68
N HIS A 107 20.77 6.88 -0.40
CA HIS A 107 20.45 6.38 0.93
C HIS A 107 21.52 5.44 1.47
N ILE A 108 22.05 4.54 0.65
CA ILE A 108 23.17 3.65 1.03
C ILE A 108 24.40 4.49 1.40
N GLY A 109 24.74 5.51 0.59
CA GLY A 109 25.84 6.42 0.88
C GLY A 109 25.65 7.22 2.18
N LEU A 110 24.45 7.74 2.40
CA LEU A 110 24.10 8.49 3.62
C LEU A 110 24.14 7.60 4.87
N LEU A 111 23.64 6.35 4.79
CA LEU A 111 23.74 5.39 5.89
C LEU A 111 25.20 5.10 6.22
N PHE A 112 26.03 4.84 5.21
CA PHE A 112 27.47 4.65 5.43
C PHE A 112 28.09 5.87 6.11
N PHE A 113 27.81 7.07 5.61
CA PHE A 113 28.36 8.30 6.15
C PHE A 113 27.91 8.58 7.59
N PHE A 114 26.60 8.64 7.86
CA PHE A 114 26.08 8.99 9.18
C PHE A 114 26.32 7.90 10.23
N VAL A 115 26.21 6.63 9.86
CA VAL A 115 26.33 5.51 10.81
C VAL A 115 27.78 5.07 10.99
N ARG A 116 28.55 4.89 9.91
CA ARG A 116 29.94 4.37 10.01
C ARG A 116 30.96 5.49 10.22
N VAL A 117 30.87 6.59 9.47
CA VAL A 117 31.88 7.67 9.50
C VAL A 117 31.64 8.59 10.69
N LEU A 118 30.43 9.17 10.80
CA LEU A 118 30.10 10.09 11.89
C LEU A 118 29.71 9.39 13.21
N ARG A 119 29.43 8.08 13.16
CA ARG A 119 29.09 7.24 14.32
C ARG A 119 27.88 7.75 15.12
N TRP A 120 26.87 8.28 14.43
CA TRP A 120 25.63 8.79 15.06
C TRP A 120 24.64 7.69 15.46
N GLY A 121 24.99 6.42 15.28
CA GLY A 121 24.15 5.28 15.65
C GLY A 121 22.78 5.32 14.97
N THR A 122 21.72 5.04 15.73
CA THR A 122 20.32 5.08 15.26
C THR A 122 19.87 6.47 14.82
N SER A 123 20.39 7.54 15.45
CA SER A 123 20.13 8.91 15.02
C SER A 123 20.66 9.16 13.60
N GLY A 124 21.82 8.60 13.27
CA GLY A 124 22.37 8.67 11.92
C GLY A 124 21.49 7.98 10.88
N ALA A 125 20.89 6.84 11.26
CA ALA A 125 19.94 6.14 10.39
C ALA A 125 18.64 6.94 10.19
N ALA A 126 18.12 7.59 11.24
CA ALA A 126 16.95 8.46 11.14
C ALA A 126 17.21 9.66 10.20
N VAL A 127 18.35 10.34 10.36
CA VAL A 127 18.73 11.47 9.48
C VAL A 127 18.88 11.02 8.03
N ALA A 128 19.55 9.89 7.78
CA ALA A 128 19.65 9.33 6.43
C ALA A 128 18.27 9.06 5.82
N TYR A 129 17.32 8.57 6.62
CA TYR A 129 15.96 8.30 6.20
C TYR A 129 15.18 9.57 5.87
N ASP A 130 15.24 10.59 6.74
CA ASP A 130 14.60 11.89 6.50
C ASP A 130 15.13 12.56 5.23
N VAL A 131 16.46 12.61 5.06
CA VAL A 131 17.10 13.25 3.91
C VAL A 131 16.74 12.53 2.60
N SER A 132 16.80 11.21 2.58
CA SER A 132 16.43 10.44 1.38
C SER A 132 14.95 10.60 1.03
N ALA A 133 14.06 10.57 2.03
CA ALA A 133 12.62 10.66 1.80
C ALA A 133 12.20 12.05 1.30
N TRP A 134 12.74 13.12 1.90
CA TRP A 134 12.54 14.48 1.40
C TRP A 134 13.19 14.70 0.02
N GLY A 135 14.36 14.11 -0.22
CA GLY A 135 15.00 14.14 -1.53
C GLY A 135 14.10 13.60 -2.64
N VAL A 136 13.44 12.45 -2.40
CA VAL A 136 12.44 11.89 -3.34
C VAL A 136 11.25 12.82 -3.51
N ALA A 137 10.66 13.28 -2.41
CA ALA A 137 9.48 14.15 -2.44
C ALA A 137 9.74 15.44 -3.23
N LEU A 138 10.86 16.12 -2.94
CA LEU A 138 11.25 17.35 -3.61
C LEU A 138 11.61 17.13 -5.07
N ALA A 139 12.35 16.06 -5.40
CA ALA A 139 12.70 15.75 -6.79
C ALA A 139 11.46 15.56 -7.66
N GLN A 140 10.45 14.85 -7.15
CA GLN A 140 9.20 14.68 -7.88
C GLN A 140 8.40 16.00 -8.01
N VAL A 141 8.35 16.84 -6.96
CA VAL A 141 7.70 18.16 -7.03
C VAL A 141 8.38 19.06 -8.05
N VAL A 142 9.71 19.13 -8.04
CA VAL A 142 10.49 19.91 -9.02
C VAL A 142 10.19 19.45 -10.44
N TYR A 143 10.11 18.13 -10.67
CA TYR A 143 9.76 17.60 -11.97
C TYR A 143 8.35 18.00 -12.42
N ILE A 144 7.35 17.92 -11.52
CA ILE A 144 5.97 18.34 -11.84
C ILE A 144 5.93 19.82 -12.23
N VAL A 145 6.50 20.69 -11.40
CA VAL A 145 6.45 22.14 -11.63
C VAL A 145 7.22 22.55 -12.90
N GLY A 146 8.34 21.89 -13.19
CA GLY A 146 9.19 22.21 -14.35
C GLY A 146 8.71 21.62 -15.68
N TRP A 147 8.25 20.36 -15.68
CA TRP A 147 8.04 19.57 -16.90
C TRP A 147 6.60 19.07 -17.12
N CYS A 148 5.68 19.21 -16.15
CA CYS A 148 4.28 18.77 -16.30
C CYS A 148 3.31 19.94 -16.46
N LYS A 149 3.58 20.86 -17.41
CA LYS A 149 2.81 22.10 -17.60
C LYS A 149 1.33 21.90 -17.93
N ASP A 150 0.97 20.78 -18.55
CA ASP A 150 -0.43 20.48 -18.91
C ASP A 150 -1.28 20.12 -17.67
N GLY A 151 -0.69 19.44 -16.69
CA GLY A 151 -1.38 19.02 -15.45
C GLY A 151 -1.11 19.89 -14.24
N TRP A 152 -0.10 20.76 -14.30
CA TRP A 152 0.26 21.68 -13.23
C TRP A 152 0.31 23.12 -13.74
N ARG A 153 -0.70 23.91 -13.37
CA ARG A 153 -0.80 25.36 -13.67
C ARG A 153 -0.43 26.28 -12.50
N GLY A 154 0.10 25.71 -11.42
CA GLY A 154 0.42 26.44 -10.20
C GLY A 154 -0.58 26.19 -9.08
N LEU A 155 -0.43 26.95 -7.99
CA LEU A 155 -1.29 26.86 -6.82
C LEU A 155 -2.69 27.42 -7.14
N SER A 156 -3.74 26.74 -6.67
CA SER A 156 -5.12 27.15 -6.89
C SER A 156 -5.90 27.15 -5.60
N LEU A 157 -6.69 28.20 -5.36
CA LEU A 157 -7.64 28.27 -4.23
C LEU A 157 -8.74 27.21 -4.34
N LEU A 158 -8.95 26.65 -5.53
CA LEU A 158 -9.87 25.53 -5.74
C LEU A 158 -9.47 24.28 -4.94
N ALA A 159 -8.20 24.18 -4.54
CA ALA A 159 -7.72 23.13 -3.66
C ALA A 159 -8.35 23.14 -2.26
N PHE A 160 -8.99 24.24 -1.84
CA PHE A 160 -9.67 24.34 -0.54
C PHE A 160 -11.18 24.09 -0.61
N LYS A 161 -11.76 24.02 -1.83
CA LYS A 161 -13.19 23.75 -2.02
C LYS A 161 -13.49 22.24 -2.02
N ASP A 162 -14.68 21.89 -1.54
CA ASP A 162 -15.26 20.53 -1.57
C ASP A 162 -14.31 19.41 -1.09
N LEU A 163 -13.63 19.64 0.04
CA LEU A 163 -12.71 18.66 0.61
C LEU A 163 -13.41 17.40 1.15
N TRP A 164 -14.67 17.51 1.59
CA TRP A 164 -15.35 16.42 2.30
C TRP A 164 -15.52 15.12 1.48
N PRO A 165 -16.00 15.15 0.22
CA PRO A 165 -16.08 13.92 -0.59
C PRO A 165 -14.71 13.28 -0.83
N PHE A 166 -13.65 14.10 -0.97
CA PHE A 166 -12.28 13.62 -1.13
C PHE A 166 -11.76 12.96 0.15
N VAL A 167 -12.03 13.57 1.33
CA VAL A 167 -11.71 13.00 2.63
C VAL A 167 -12.42 11.65 2.80
N ARG A 168 -13.72 11.56 2.49
CA ARG A 168 -14.49 10.31 2.59
C ARG A 168 -13.87 9.19 1.75
N LEU A 169 -13.50 9.47 0.51
CA LEU A 169 -12.83 8.49 -0.38
C LEU A 169 -11.44 8.10 0.14
N SER A 170 -10.68 9.09 0.62
CA SER A 170 -9.33 8.89 1.17
C SER A 170 -9.35 8.03 2.43
N VAL A 171 -10.32 8.25 3.33
CA VAL A 171 -10.51 7.47 4.55
C VAL A 171 -10.93 6.05 4.22
N ALA A 172 -11.88 5.84 3.30
CA ALA A 172 -12.27 4.49 2.88
C ALA A 172 -11.07 3.70 2.33
N SER A 173 -10.26 4.35 1.49
CA SER A 173 -9.03 3.73 0.94
C SER A 173 -7.97 3.46 2.01
N ALA A 174 -7.87 4.33 3.03
CA ALA A 174 -6.97 4.12 4.15
C ALA A 174 -7.41 2.95 5.02
N VAL A 175 -8.68 2.87 5.37
CA VAL A 175 -9.25 1.76 6.15
C VAL A 175 -9.06 0.44 5.42
N MET A 176 -9.34 0.38 4.10
CA MET A 176 -9.13 -0.81 3.28
C MET A 176 -7.69 -1.35 3.39
N LEU A 177 -6.68 -0.49 3.20
CA LEU A 177 -5.27 -0.86 3.26
C LEU A 177 -4.80 -1.17 4.70
N CYS A 178 -5.26 -0.40 5.69
CA CYS A 178 -4.94 -0.65 7.09
C CYS A 178 -5.47 -2.02 7.53
N LEU A 179 -6.70 -2.37 7.15
CA LEU A 179 -7.29 -3.68 7.48
C LEU A 179 -6.47 -4.83 6.88
N GLU A 180 -5.95 -4.68 5.66
CA GLU A 180 -5.06 -5.66 5.03
C GLU A 180 -3.73 -5.80 5.79
N ILE A 181 -3.05 -4.69 6.05
CA ILE A 181 -1.74 -4.70 6.73
C ILE A 181 -1.86 -5.21 8.17
N TRP A 182 -2.85 -4.74 8.92
CA TRP A 182 -3.06 -5.14 10.31
C TRP A 182 -3.47 -6.61 10.43
N TYR A 183 -4.15 -7.17 9.43
CA TYR A 183 -4.46 -8.59 9.41
C TYR A 183 -3.17 -9.43 9.38
N PHE A 184 -2.22 -9.07 8.51
CA PHE A 184 -0.89 -9.70 8.50
C PHE A 184 -0.10 -9.44 9.78
N MET A 185 -0.19 -8.26 10.40
CA MET A 185 0.51 -8.03 11.67
C MET A 185 -0.06 -8.87 12.82
N THR A 186 -1.37 -9.17 12.77
CA THR A 186 -2.03 -9.99 13.78
C THR A 186 -1.50 -11.44 13.78
N ILE A 187 -1.10 -12.00 12.63
CA ILE A 187 -0.51 -13.35 12.59
C ILE A 187 0.77 -13.45 13.41
N ILE A 188 1.61 -12.42 13.36
CA ILE A 188 2.90 -12.36 14.08
C ILE A 188 2.62 -12.29 15.58
N VAL A 189 1.70 -11.42 16.00
CA VAL A 189 1.29 -11.28 17.40
C VAL A 189 0.71 -12.59 17.94
N MET A 190 -0.20 -13.23 17.21
CA MET A 190 -0.77 -14.51 17.63
C MET A 190 0.30 -15.62 17.70
N THR A 191 1.18 -15.68 16.70
CA THR A 191 2.25 -16.69 16.65
C THR A 191 3.23 -16.53 17.82
N GLY A 192 3.44 -15.30 18.31
CA GLY A 192 4.26 -15.00 19.48
C GLY A 192 3.73 -15.53 20.81
N HIS A 193 2.46 -15.95 20.89
CA HIS A 193 1.84 -16.51 22.10
C HIS A 193 1.80 -18.05 22.10
N LEU A 194 2.43 -18.70 21.12
CA LEU A 194 2.57 -20.16 21.09
C LEU A 194 3.66 -20.66 22.04
N GLY A 195 3.64 -21.96 22.39
CA GLY A 195 4.55 -22.56 23.38
C GLY A 195 6.04 -22.58 23.01
N ASP A 196 6.40 -22.54 21.71
CA ASP A 196 7.78 -22.35 21.22
C ASP A 196 7.83 -21.08 20.34
N PRO A 197 7.73 -19.88 20.95
CA PRO A 197 7.53 -18.63 20.21
C PRO A 197 8.77 -18.26 19.38
N VAL A 198 9.96 -18.68 19.81
CA VAL A 198 11.22 -18.42 19.09
C VAL A 198 11.23 -19.12 17.73
N ILE A 199 10.94 -20.43 17.69
CA ILE A 199 10.89 -21.17 16.43
C ILE A 199 9.67 -20.75 15.61
N ALA A 200 8.53 -20.56 16.27
CA ALA A 200 7.28 -20.21 15.62
C ALA A 200 7.36 -18.86 14.89
N VAL A 201 7.73 -17.79 15.61
CA VAL A 201 7.86 -16.44 15.05
C VAL A 201 9.05 -16.36 14.10
N GLY A 202 10.17 -17.00 14.44
CA GLY A 202 11.37 -16.98 13.60
C GLY A 202 11.13 -17.61 12.22
N SER A 203 10.53 -18.79 12.18
CA SER A 203 10.24 -19.49 10.91
C SER A 203 9.21 -18.74 10.07
N LEU A 204 8.14 -18.24 10.71
CA LEU A 204 7.15 -17.38 10.06
C LEU A 204 7.80 -16.11 9.49
N SER A 205 8.68 -15.46 10.24
CA SER A 205 9.35 -14.22 9.81
C SER A 205 10.25 -14.43 8.60
N ILE A 206 10.99 -15.56 8.55
CA ILE A 206 11.81 -15.92 7.38
C ILE A 206 10.91 -16.09 6.15
N CYS A 207 9.80 -16.83 6.27
CA CYS A 207 8.89 -17.00 5.16
C CYS A 207 8.23 -15.68 4.73
N MET A 208 7.82 -14.84 5.68
CA MET A 208 7.19 -13.54 5.40
C MET A 208 8.16 -12.55 4.74
N ASN A 209 9.48 -12.67 4.99
CA ASN A 209 10.48 -11.89 4.26
C ASN A 209 10.49 -12.25 2.77
N LEU A 210 10.47 -13.55 2.43
CA LEU A 210 10.38 -13.99 1.03
C LEU A 210 9.06 -13.58 0.37
N ASN A 211 7.94 -13.72 1.09
CA ASN A 211 6.65 -13.21 0.63
C ASN A 211 6.70 -11.68 0.41
N GLY A 212 7.43 -10.94 1.23
CA GLY A 212 7.62 -9.50 1.08
C GLY A 212 8.35 -9.11 -0.21
N TRP A 213 9.33 -9.91 -0.65
CA TRP A 213 10.03 -9.67 -1.92
C TRP A 213 9.09 -9.79 -3.13
N GLU A 214 8.28 -10.84 -3.16
CA GLU A 214 7.24 -10.99 -4.17
C GLU A 214 6.16 -9.91 -4.04
N GLY A 215 5.77 -9.57 -2.81
CA GLY A 215 4.77 -8.54 -2.53
C GLY A 215 5.12 -7.19 -3.14
N MET A 216 6.41 -6.80 -3.18
CA MET A 216 6.84 -5.55 -3.83
C MET A 216 6.55 -5.53 -5.33
N LEU A 217 6.67 -6.68 -6.00
CA LEU A 217 6.31 -6.81 -7.41
C LEU A 217 4.80 -6.62 -7.60
N PHE A 218 3.97 -7.25 -6.76
CA PHE A 218 2.51 -7.12 -6.86
C PHE A 218 1.96 -5.77 -6.40
N ILE A 219 2.65 -5.04 -5.52
CA ILE A 219 2.34 -3.63 -5.23
C ILE A 219 2.55 -2.78 -6.50
N GLY A 220 3.59 -3.05 -7.28
CA GLY A 220 3.82 -2.40 -8.57
C GLY A 220 2.70 -2.69 -9.57
N ILE A 221 2.31 -3.96 -9.69
CA ILE A 221 1.21 -4.39 -10.57
C ILE A 221 -0.13 -3.79 -10.12
N ASN A 222 -0.41 -3.78 -8.81
CA ASN A 222 -1.59 -3.14 -8.20
C ASN A 222 -1.72 -1.68 -8.63
N ALA A 223 -0.64 -0.90 -8.53
CA ALA A 223 -0.64 0.50 -8.96
C ALA A 223 -0.85 0.63 -10.48
N ALA A 224 -0.23 -0.24 -11.28
CA ALA A 224 -0.33 -0.22 -12.74
C ALA A 224 -1.77 -0.50 -13.22
N ILE A 225 -2.42 -1.55 -12.70
CA ILE A 225 -3.82 -1.85 -13.07
C ILE A 225 -4.78 -0.79 -12.55
N SER A 226 -4.52 -0.22 -11.36
CA SER A 226 -5.34 0.87 -10.82
C SER A 226 -5.35 2.08 -11.75
N VAL A 227 -4.18 2.50 -12.22
CA VAL A 227 -4.04 3.57 -13.22
C VAL A 227 -4.71 3.19 -14.54
N ARG A 228 -4.49 1.97 -15.03
CA ARG A 228 -5.06 1.56 -16.32
C ARG A 228 -6.58 1.55 -16.29
N VAL A 229 -7.19 0.93 -15.28
CA VAL A 229 -8.65 0.86 -15.13
C VAL A 229 -9.24 2.26 -14.95
N SER A 230 -8.66 3.09 -14.09
CA SER A 230 -9.15 4.47 -13.89
C SER A 230 -9.07 5.31 -15.16
N ASN A 231 -7.96 5.23 -15.91
CA ASN A 231 -7.81 5.93 -17.19
C ASN A 231 -8.84 5.45 -18.24
N GLU A 232 -9.00 4.14 -18.41
CA GLU A 232 -9.94 3.59 -19.42
C GLU A 232 -11.40 3.88 -19.06
N LEU A 233 -11.75 3.86 -17.76
CA LEU A 233 -13.07 4.29 -17.29
C LEU A 233 -13.30 5.78 -17.55
N GLY A 234 -12.29 6.63 -17.29
CA GLY A 234 -12.33 8.06 -17.57
C GLY A 234 -12.45 8.39 -19.06
N SER A 235 -11.82 7.60 -19.93
CA SER A 235 -11.91 7.73 -21.39
C SER A 235 -13.18 7.10 -21.99
N SER A 236 -14.11 6.62 -21.16
CA SER A 236 -15.33 5.94 -21.61
C SER A 236 -15.08 4.69 -22.47
N HIS A 237 -14.04 3.91 -22.14
CA HIS A 237 -13.69 2.68 -22.82
C HIS A 237 -13.92 1.43 -21.94
N PRO A 238 -15.19 1.03 -21.72
CA PRO A 238 -15.53 -0.05 -20.78
C PRO A 238 -14.92 -1.41 -21.19
N ARG A 239 -14.84 -1.67 -22.50
CA ARG A 239 -14.23 -2.90 -23.03
C ARG A 239 -12.72 -2.96 -22.79
N ALA A 240 -12.02 -1.83 -22.90
CA ALA A 240 -10.59 -1.75 -22.65
C ALA A 240 -10.27 -1.89 -21.16
N ALA A 241 -11.09 -1.29 -20.29
CA ALA A 241 -11.01 -1.49 -18.84
C ALA A 241 -11.16 -2.98 -18.49
N LYS A 242 -12.23 -3.63 -18.98
CA LYS A 242 -12.48 -5.07 -18.78
C LYS A 242 -11.33 -5.94 -19.30
N TYR A 243 -10.83 -5.66 -20.50
CA TYR A 243 -9.72 -6.42 -21.09
C TYR A 243 -8.43 -6.28 -20.28
N SER A 244 -8.12 -5.07 -19.80
CA SER A 244 -6.96 -4.81 -18.94
C SER A 244 -6.98 -5.67 -17.68
N VAL A 245 -8.16 -5.86 -17.07
CA VAL A 245 -8.33 -6.73 -15.91
C VAL A 245 -8.05 -8.18 -16.24
N TYR A 246 -8.56 -8.72 -17.35
CA TYR A 246 -8.31 -10.11 -17.73
C TYR A 246 -6.83 -10.39 -17.97
N VAL A 247 -6.15 -9.51 -18.71
CA VAL A 247 -4.73 -9.67 -19.02
C VAL A 247 -3.90 -9.68 -17.73
N ILE A 248 -4.10 -8.69 -16.85
CA ILE A 248 -3.27 -8.60 -15.66
C ILE A 248 -3.54 -9.71 -14.65
N VAL A 249 -4.80 -10.17 -14.52
CA VAL A 249 -5.11 -11.31 -13.64
C VAL A 249 -4.46 -12.58 -14.16
N ALA A 250 -4.47 -12.80 -15.48
CA ALA A 250 -3.78 -13.94 -16.09
C ALA A 250 -2.26 -13.87 -15.89
N GLU A 251 -1.64 -12.71 -16.17
CA GLU A 251 -0.20 -12.51 -15.96
C GLU A 251 0.18 -12.72 -14.48
N SER A 252 -0.61 -12.15 -13.57
CA SER A 252 -0.35 -12.25 -12.14
C SER A 252 -0.47 -13.68 -11.63
N LEU A 253 -1.46 -14.43 -12.11
CA LEU A 253 -1.61 -15.85 -11.81
C LEU A 253 -0.41 -16.66 -12.32
N LEU A 254 0.10 -16.38 -13.52
CA LEU A 254 1.29 -17.04 -14.06
C LEU A 254 2.54 -16.76 -13.22
N ILE A 255 2.75 -15.50 -12.82
CA ILE A 255 3.85 -15.11 -11.95
C ILE A 255 3.72 -15.80 -10.58
N GLY A 256 2.53 -15.78 -9.97
CA GLY A 256 2.27 -16.43 -8.69
C GLY A 256 2.47 -17.95 -8.73
N LEU A 257 2.04 -18.62 -9.80
CA LEU A 257 2.28 -20.06 -10.00
C LEU A 257 3.77 -20.36 -10.13
N PHE A 258 4.51 -19.51 -10.86
CA PHE A 258 5.97 -19.62 -10.97
C PHE A 258 6.64 -19.44 -9.60
N SER A 259 6.30 -18.39 -8.85
CA SER A 259 6.81 -18.15 -7.50
C SER A 259 6.53 -19.31 -6.56
N MET A 260 5.29 -19.83 -6.56
CA MET A 260 4.88 -20.99 -5.76
C MET A 260 5.75 -22.21 -6.09
N ALA A 261 5.94 -22.51 -7.38
CA ALA A 261 6.76 -23.63 -7.82
C ALA A 261 8.21 -23.49 -7.38
N VAL A 262 8.80 -22.30 -7.52
CA VAL A 262 10.18 -22.00 -7.12
C VAL A 262 10.35 -22.19 -5.61
N VAL A 263 9.46 -21.64 -4.78
CA VAL A 263 9.58 -21.74 -3.32
C VAL A 263 9.39 -23.17 -2.82
N ILE A 264 8.43 -23.92 -3.38
CA ILE A 264 8.24 -25.33 -3.02
C ILE A 264 9.44 -26.19 -3.44
N ALA A 265 10.02 -25.93 -4.61
CA ALA A 265 11.23 -26.61 -5.07
C ALA A 265 12.44 -26.28 -4.19
N ALA A 266 12.58 -25.02 -3.79
CA ALA A 266 13.68 -24.53 -2.96
C ALA A 266 13.47 -24.72 -1.45
N ARG A 267 12.37 -25.35 -1.00
CA ARG A 267 11.92 -25.37 0.41
C ARG A 267 12.97 -25.76 1.45
N ASN A 268 13.87 -26.67 1.10
CA ASN A 268 14.90 -27.18 2.01
C ASN A 268 16.18 -26.33 2.03
N HIS A 269 16.32 -25.34 1.14
CA HIS A 269 17.60 -24.68 0.86
C HIS A 269 17.60 -23.18 1.16
N PHE A 270 16.47 -22.48 0.99
CA PHE A 270 16.48 -21.03 1.12
C PHE A 270 16.65 -20.53 2.56
N ALA A 271 16.30 -21.35 3.57
CA ALA A 271 16.39 -20.96 4.97
C ALA A 271 17.84 -20.72 5.45
N VAL A 272 18.82 -21.33 4.77
CA VAL A 272 20.26 -21.16 5.06
C VAL A 272 20.73 -19.71 4.94
N PHE A 273 20.10 -18.90 4.08
CA PHE A 273 20.46 -17.49 3.95
C PHE A 273 20.09 -16.66 5.19
N PHE A 274 19.21 -17.17 6.06
CA PHE A 274 18.67 -16.43 7.20
C PHE A 274 19.14 -16.98 8.54
N THR A 275 19.50 -18.26 8.64
CA THR A 275 19.83 -18.89 9.91
C THR A 275 20.70 -20.14 9.78
N ASP A 276 21.63 -20.31 10.72
CA ASP A 276 22.44 -21.53 10.87
C ASP A 276 21.71 -22.63 11.69
N SER A 277 20.57 -22.32 12.31
CA SER A 277 19.84 -23.28 13.14
C SER A 277 19.09 -24.31 12.30
N VAL A 278 19.56 -25.56 12.31
CA VAL A 278 18.91 -26.68 11.62
C VAL A 278 17.45 -26.87 12.05
N LYS A 279 17.14 -26.65 13.34
CA LYS A 279 15.75 -26.71 13.85
C LYS A 279 14.88 -25.63 13.20
N MET A 280 15.41 -24.42 13.03
CA MET A 280 14.69 -23.32 12.35
C MET A 280 14.53 -23.59 10.86
N GLN A 281 15.58 -24.08 10.19
CA GLN A 281 15.52 -24.43 8.76
C GLN A 281 14.46 -25.49 8.48
N LYS A 282 14.35 -26.52 9.35
CA LYS A 282 13.30 -27.54 9.25
C LYS A 282 11.90 -26.93 9.40
N ALA A 283 11.70 -26.07 10.41
CA ALA A 283 10.43 -25.39 10.61
C ALA A 283 10.03 -24.52 9.41
N VAL A 284 10.98 -23.81 8.81
CA VAL A 284 10.78 -23.02 7.58
C VAL A 284 10.40 -23.92 6.40
N SER A 285 11.08 -25.05 6.23
CA SER A 285 10.75 -26.04 5.18
C SER A 285 9.33 -26.57 5.33
N ASP A 286 8.89 -26.87 6.56
CA ASP A 286 7.53 -27.35 6.84
C ASP A 286 6.47 -26.28 6.53
N LEU A 287 6.81 -24.99 6.69
CA LEU A 287 5.95 -23.86 6.34
C LEU A 287 6.00 -23.47 4.85
N ALA A 288 6.99 -23.93 4.09
CA ALA A 288 7.19 -23.51 2.70
C ALA A 288 6.01 -23.84 1.78
N TYR A 289 5.24 -24.89 2.06
CA TYR A 289 4.01 -25.19 1.32
C TYR A 289 2.93 -24.14 1.54
N LEU A 290 2.75 -23.68 2.78
CA LEU A 290 1.83 -22.60 3.11
C LEU A 290 2.32 -21.27 2.54
N LEU A 291 3.64 -21.04 2.54
CA LEU A 291 4.26 -19.92 1.86
C LEU A 291 3.92 -19.93 0.37
N GLY A 292 4.14 -21.05 -0.33
CA GLY A 292 3.81 -21.15 -1.76
C GLY A 292 2.34 -20.85 -2.07
N ALA A 293 1.41 -21.40 -1.26
CA ALA A 293 -0.02 -21.08 -1.40
C ALA A 293 -0.31 -19.59 -1.13
N THR A 294 0.35 -19.01 -0.13
CA THR A 294 0.23 -17.58 0.22
C THR A 294 0.74 -16.69 -0.91
N MET A 295 1.87 -17.03 -1.51
CA MET A 295 2.46 -16.32 -2.65
C MET A 295 1.52 -16.34 -3.86
N LEU A 296 0.94 -17.50 -4.18
CA LEU A 296 -0.07 -17.60 -5.23
C LEU A 296 -1.30 -16.72 -4.95
N LEU A 297 -1.83 -16.72 -3.73
CA LEU A 297 -2.98 -15.86 -3.40
C LEU A 297 -2.62 -14.37 -3.41
N ASN A 298 -1.46 -14.02 -2.87
CA ASN A 298 -0.92 -12.66 -2.85
C ASN A 298 -0.50 -12.17 -4.24
N SER A 299 -0.45 -13.05 -5.25
CA SER A 299 -0.29 -12.63 -6.64
C SER A 299 -1.59 -12.06 -7.23
N VAL A 300 -2.74 -12.61 -6.84
CA VAL A 300 -4.04 -12.24 -7.42
C VAL A 300 -4.74 -11.16 -6.59
N GLN A 301 -4.69 -11.28 -5.26
CA GLN A 301 -5.42 -10.41 -4.35
C GLN A 301 -5.08 -8.91 -4.51
N PRO A 302 -3.79 -8.49 -4.51
CA PRO A 302 -3.45 -7.08 -4.65
C PRO A 302 -3.88 -6.52 -6.01
N VAL A 303 -3.81 -7.33 -7.06
CA VAL A 303 -4.17 -6.92 -8.42
C VAL A 303 -5.65 -6.56 -8.49
N ILE A 304 -6.50 -7.41 -7.92
CA ILE A 304 -7.94 -7.14 -7.86
C ILE A 304 -8.26 -5.96 -6.94
N SER A 305 -7.56 -5.82 -5.81
CA SER A 305 -7.66 -4.61 -4.99
C SER A 305 -7.28 -3.35 -5.80
N GLY A 306 -6.31 -3.45 -6.71
CA GLY A 306 -5.92 -2.37 -7.63
C GLY A 306 -7.03 -2.01 -8.61
N VAL A 307 -7.71 -3.01 -9.18
CA VAL A 307 -8.91 -2.82 -10.01
C VAL A 307 -9.99 -2.08 -9.23
N ALA A 308 -10.25 -2.49 -7.99
CA ALA A 308 -11.23 -1.85 -7.13
C ALA A 308 -10.87 -0.39 -6.80
N VAL A 309 -9.59 -0.07 -6.59
CA VAL A 309 -9.13 1.32 -6.43
C VAL A 309 -9.35 2.10 -7.74
N GLY A 310 -9.02 1.52 -8.90
CA GLY A 310 -9.22 2.18 -10.20
C GLY A 310 -10.71 2.44 -10.53
N GLY A 311 -11.59 1.52 -10.15
CA GLY A 311 -13.06 1.66 -10.26
C GLY A 311 -13.70 2.51 -9.16
N GLY A 312 -12.97 2.81 -8.08
CA GLY A 312 -13.47 3.58 -6.94
C GLY A 312 -14.41 2.79 -6.01
N TRP A 313 -14.18 1.48 -5.87
CA TRP A 313 -14.94 0.55 -5.02
C TRP A 313 -14.33 0.38 -3.62
N GLN A 314 -13.46 1.29 -3.17
CA GLN A 314 -12.65 1.08 -1.96
C GLN A 314 -13.49 0.84 -0.70
N ALA A 315 -14.66 1.50 -0.59
CA ALA A 315 -15.57 1.30 0.53
C ALA A 315 -16.15 -0.13 0.56
N LEU A 316 -16.58 -0.65 -0.59
CA LEU A 316 -17.08 -2.02 -0.71
C LEU A 316 -16.00 -3.03 -0.31
N VAL A 317 -14.77 -2.85 -0.81
CA VAL A 317 -13.65 -3.73 -0.47
C VAL A 317 -13.29 -3.64 1.02
N ALA A 318 -13.38 -2.48 1.65
CA ALA A 318 -13.17 -2.35 3.09
C ALA A 318 -14.15 -3.22 3.92
N TYR A 319 -15.44 -3.25 3.54
CA TYR A 319 -16.43 -4.12 4.21
C TYR A 319 -16.16 -5.61 3.98
N ILE A 320 -15.73 -5.97 2.76
CA ILE A 320 -15.35 -7.36 2.43
C ILE A 320 -14.13 -7.77 3.25
N ASN A 321 -13.10 -6.92 3.33
CA ASN A 321 -11.89 -7.16 4.12
C ASN A 321 -12.23 -7.35 5.59
N LEU A 322 -13.09 -6.49 6.18
CA LEU A 322 -13.53 -6.64 7.57
C LEU A 322 -14.17 -8.00 7.81
N THR A 323 -15.05 -8.45 6.91
CA THR A 323 -15.76 -9.72 7.05
C THR A 323 -14.83 -10.91 6.86
N CYS A 324 -14.09 -10.95 5.75
CA CYS A 324 -13.28 -12.11 5.39
C CYS A 324 -12.09 -12.29 6.34
N TYR A 325 -11.45 -11.19 6.74
CA TYR A 325 -10.24 -11.24 7.57
C TYR A 325 -10.57 -11.32 9.05
N TYR A 326 -11.42 -10.43 9.56
CA TYR A 326 -11.61 -10.29 11.01
C TYR A 326 -12.77 -11.13 11.56
N ILE A 327 -13.83 -11.33 10.79
CA ILE A 327 -14.98 -12.15 11.23
C ILE A 327 -14.77 -13.63 10.94
N ILE A 328 -14.06 -13.97 9.85
CA ILE A 328 -13.88 -15.36 9.42
C ILE A 328 -12.44 -15.83 9.62
N GLY A 329 -11.47 -15.21 8.94
CA GLY A 329 -10.09 -15.68 8.89
C GLY A 329 -9.40 -15.72 10.26
N LEU A 330 -9.51 -14.64 11.04
CA LEU A 330 -8.85 -14.52 12.34
C LEU A 330 -9.43 -15.50 13.38
N PRO A 331 -10.77 -15.65 13.55
CA PRO A 331 -11.33 -16.69 14.40
C PRO A 331 -10.94 -18.12 13.97
N LEU A 332 -10.91 -18.41 12.66
CA LEU A 332 -10.44 -19.71 12.16
C LEU A 332 -8.96 -19.93 12.51
N GLY A 333 -8.11 -18.91 12.32
CA GLY A 333 -6.69 -18.97 12.69
C GLY A 333 -6.49 -19.20 14.18
N PHE A 334 -7.31 -18.56 15.03
CA PHE A 334 -7.29 -18.78 16.47
C PHE A 334 -7.70 -20.22 16.83
N LEU A 335 -8.79 -20.72 16.27
CA LEU A 335 -9.28 -22.07 16.53
C LEU A 335 -8.25 -23.12 16.08
N LEU A 336 -7.76 -23.02 14.86
CA LEU A 336 -6.80 -23.99 14.31
C LEU A 336 -5.44 -23.91 15.02
N GLY A 337 -4.96 -22.70 15.31
CA GLY A 337 -3.67 -22.48 15.96
C GLY A 337 -3.61 -22.96 17.40
N TYR A 338 -4.59 -22.57 18.22
CA TYR A 338 -4.55 -22.83 19.67
C TYR A 338 -5.36 -24.06 20.10
N LYS A 339 -6.54 -24.30 19.51
CA LYS A 339 -7.44 -25.38 19.94
C LYS A 339 -7.15 -26.71 19.24
N SER A 340 -6.79 -26.67 17.96
CA SER A 340 -6.48 -27.87 17.18
C SER A 340 -5.00 -28.31 17.25
N ASN A 341 -4.18 -27.66 18.09
CA ASN A 341 -2.75 -27.93 18.25
C ASN A 341 -1.92 -27.87 16.95
N LEU A 342 -2.40 -27.17 15.92
CA LEU A 342 -1.65 -26.97 14.66
C LEU A 342 -0.63 -25.82 14.76
N GLY A 343 -0.60 -25.08 15.88
CA GLY A 343 0.37 -24.02 16.14
C GLY A 343 0.42 -22.98 15.01
N VAL A 344 1.61 -22.66 14.53
CA VAL A 344 1.83 -21.66 13.46
C VAL A 344 1.10 -22.03 12.18
N GLN A 345 1.12 -23.31 11.81
CA GLN A 345 0.45 -23.79 10.60
C GLN A 345 -1.05 -23.53 10.69
N GLY A 346 -1.66 -23.78 11.84
CA GLY A 346 -3.08 -23.52 12.07
C GLY A 346 -3.45 -22.05 11.91
N ILE A 347 -2.67 -21.15 12.53
CA ILE A 347 -2.91 -19.71 12.42
C ILE A 347 -2.79 -19.26 10.96
N TRP A 348 -1.75 -19.71 10.26
CA TRP A 348 -1.50 -19.35 8.87
C TRP A 348 -2.56 -19.92 7.92
N ILE A 349 -3.02 -21.15 8.13
CA ILE A 349 -4.14 -21.72 7.37
C ILE A 349 -5.40 -20.86 7.54
N GLY A 350 -5.75 -20.45 8.76
CA GLY A 350 -6.86 -19.54 9.00
C GLY A 350 -6.70 -18.21 8.24
N MET A 351 -5.48 -17.69 8.20
CA MET A 351 -5.16 -16.48 7.45
C MET A 351 -5.41 -16.66 5.95
N ILE A 352 -4.87 -17.74 5.37
CA ILE A 352 -5.03 -18.14 3.97
C ILE A 352 -6.50 -18.30 3.61
N MET A 353 -7.31 -18.88 4.49
CA MET A 353 -8.76 -19.05 4.27
C MET A 353 -9.47 -17.69 4.16
N GLY A 354 -9.14 -16.74 5.04
CA GLY A 354 -9.66 -15.37 4.96
C GLY A 354 -9.26 -14.67 3.65
N THR A 355 -7.98 -14.76 3.26
CA THR A 355 -7.47 -14.19 2.01
C THR A 355 -8.09 -14.84 0.77
N SER A 356 -8.25 -16.17 0.79
CA SER A 356 -8.89 -16.92 -0.30
C SER A 356 -10.34 -16.52 -0.47
N LEU A 357 -11.10 -16.43 0.64
CA LEU A 357 -12.50 -16.02 0.59
C LEU A 357 -12.65 -14.60 0.04
N GLN A 358 -11.83 -13.67 0.51
CA GLN A 358 -11.82 -12.29 0.02
C GLN A 358 -11.51 -12.25 -1.48
N THR A 359 -10.50 -13.00 -1.93
CA THR A 359 -10.10 -13.07 -3.34
C THR A 359 -11.23 -13.60 -4.21
N ILE A 360 -11.91 -14.67 -3.77
CA ILE A 360 -13.05 -15.26 -4.48
C ILE A 360 -14.20 -14.25 -4.60
N VAL A 361 -14.55 -13.58 -3.50
CA VAL A 361 -15.62 -12.58 -3.49
C VAL A 361 -15.30 -11.43 -4.45
N LEU A 362 -14.06 -10.92 -4.43
CA LEU A 362 -13.66 -9.84 -5.34
C LEU A 362 -13.61 -10.30 -6.81
N CYS A 363 -13.13 -11.51 -7.09
CA CYS A 363 -13.21 -12.10 -8.43
C CYS A 363 -14.65 -12.15 -8.95
N ILE A 364 -15.60 -12.58 -8.10
CA ILE A 364 -17.02 -12.65 -8.46
C ILE A 364 -17.58 -11.26 -8.75
N ILE A 365 -17.24 -10.26 -7.92
CA ILE A 365 -17.66 -8.87 -8.13
C ILE A 365 -17.15 -8.38 -9.47
N VAL A 366 -15.84 -8.47 -9.72
CA VAL A 366 -15.22 -8.05 -10.99
C VAL A 366 -15.84 -8.75 -12.20
N TRP A 367 -16.14 -10.04 -12.08
CA TRP A 367 -16.73 -10.82 -13.16
C TRP A 367 -18.18 -10.39 -13.45
N LYS A 368 -18.93 -9.99 -12.42
CA LYS A 368 -20.32 -9.51 -12.53
C LYS A 368 -20.44 -8.02 -12.80
N THR A 369 -19.37 -7.24 -12.66
CA THR A 369 -19.37 -5.79 -12.90
C THR A 369 -19.85 -5.46 -14.32
N ASN A 370 -20.86 -4.59 -14.40
CA ASN A 370 -21.24 -3.96 -15.65
C ASN A 370 -20.30 -2.77 -15.92
N TRP A 371 -19.32 -2.99 -16.79
CA TRP A 371 -18.32 -1.97 -17.10
C TRP A 371 -18.90 -0.72 -17.80
N GLU A 372 -20.06 -0.81 -18.44
CA GLU A 372 -20.74 0.36 -19.02
C GLU A 372 -21.30 1.27 -17.92
N GLU A 373 -21.90 0.69 -16.89
CA GLU A 373 -22.40 1.42 -15.72
C GLU A 373 -21.25 2.08 -14.93
N GLU A 374 -20.10 1.40 -14.82
CA GLU A 374 -18.92 1.97 -14.17
C GLU A 374 -18.35 3.19 -14.90
N VAL A 375 -18.45 3.22 -16.24
CA VAL A 375 -18.09 4.40 -17.05
C VAL A 375 -19.06 5.55 -16.78
N GLU A 376 -20.35 5.27 -16.67
CA GLU A 376 -21.36 6.27 -16.31
C GLU A 376 -21.07 6.86 -14.92
N GLN A 377 -20.82 6.01 -13.92
CA GLN A 377 -20.46 6.44 -12.57
C GLN A 377 -19.14 7.22 -12.53
N ALA A 378 -18.12 6.82 -13.30
CA ALA A 378 -16.89 7.58 -13.45
C ALA A 378 -17.16 8.98 -14.04
N SER A 379 -18.00 9.07 -15.07
CA SER A 379 -18.40 10.32 -15.70
C SER A 379 -19.18 11.23 -14.74
N GLU A 380 -20.10 10.68 -13.94
CA GLU A 380 -20.81 11.42 -12.89
C GLU A 380 -19.88 11.94 -11.80
N ARG A 381 -18.94 11.09 -11.35
CA ARG A 381 -17.90 11.51 -10.41
C ARG A 381 -17.15 12.70 -10.99
N MET A 382 -16.68 12.62 -12.24
CA MET A 382 -15.97 13.72 -12.89
C MET A 382 -16.82 15.01 -12.98
N ARG A 383 -18.09 14.90 -13.38
CA ARG A 383 -19.01 16.04 -13.45
C ARG A 383 -19.21 16.73 -12.10
N ARG A 384 -19.32 15.98 -11.01
CA ARG A 384 -19.47 16.58 -9.67
C ARG A 384 -18.29 17.49 -9.30
N TRP A 385 -17.11 17.18 -9.83
CA TRP A 385 -15.90 17.95 -9.55
C TRP A 385 -15.63 19.07 -10.55
N THR A 386 -16.29 19.08 -11.72
CA THR A 386 -16.22 20.17 -12.71
C THR A 386 -17.44 21.10 -12.75
N VAL A 387 -18.65 20.62 -12.48
CA VAL A 387 -19.88 21.44 -12.57
C VAL A 387 -19.99 22.45 -11.41
N ASN A 388 -19.33 22.20 -10.29
CA ASN A 388 -19.17 23.21 -9.24
C ASN A 388 -18.21 24.34 -9.66
N ASP A 389 -17.49 24.23 -10.80
CA ASP A 389 -16.59 25.27 -11.29
C ASP A 389 -17.27 26.24 -12.27
N ASP A 390 -18.13 25.78 -13.19
CA ASP A 390 -18.75 26.66 -14.20
C ASP A 390 -19.74 27.69 -13.60
N ASP A 391 -20.53 27.29 -12.59
CA ASP A 391 -21.47 28.21 -11.93
C ASP A 391 -20.78 29.25 -11.02
N ASP A 392 -19.54 28.97 -10.59
CA ASP A 392 -18.77 29.83 -9.68
C ASP A 392 -17.77 30.73 -10.44
N GLU A 393 -17.24 30.32 -11.59
CA GLU A 393 -16.44 31.20 -12.46
C GLU A 393 -17.30 32.36 -13.02
N VAL A 394 -18.57 32.08 -13.35
CA VAL A 394 -19.55 33.11 -13.77
C VAL A 394 -19.92 34.07 -12.62
N ARG A 395 -19.74 33.65 -11.36
CA ARG A 395 -19.97 34.50 -10.17
C ARG A 395 -18.76 35.26 -9.66
N LEU A 396 -17.56 34.93 -10.13
CA LEU A 396 -16.33 35.66 -9.80
C LEU A 396 -15.95 36.68 -10.88
N ILE A 397 -16.59 36.59 -12.06
CA ILE A 397 -16.42 37.52 -13.19
C ILE A 397 -17.57 38.56 -13.26
N ASN A 398 -18.65 38.37 -12.50
CA ASN A 398 -19.72 39.36 -12.27
C ASN A 398 -19.68 39.87 -10.82
#